data_AF-A0A918YS40-F1
#
_entry.id   AF-A0A918YS40-F1
#
_cell.length_a   1.000
_cell.length_b   1.000
_cell.length_c   1.000
_cell.angle_alpha   90.00
_cell.angle_beta   90.00
_cell.angle_gamma   90.00
#
_symmetry.space_group_name_H-M   'P 1'
#
loop_
_entity.id
_entity.type
_entity.pdbx_description
1 polymer ?
#
loop_
_entity_poly.entity_id
_entity_poly.type
_entity_poly.pdbx_seq_one_letter_code
_entity_poly.pdbx_strand_id
1 'polypeptide(L)' 'MTHTGVTVDLLRSLIGDDAVPVELMQHGAPSCAITTLEDLSVVDIASVAHLE' A
#
# COMPACT_ATOMS: atom_id res chain seq x y z
N MET A 1 3.01 -11.37 8.81
CA MET A 1 3.99 -10.55 8.09
C MET A 1 3.95 -10.95 6.63
N THR A 2 3.36 -10.13 5.77
CA THR A 2 3.60 -10.27 4.33
C THR A 2 4.98 -9.68 4.06
N HIS A 3 5.81 -10.42 3.33
CA HIS A 3 7.07 -9.88 2.81
C HIS A 3 6.73 -8.60 2.04
N THR A 4 7.37 -7.47 2.34
CA THR A 4 6.93 -6.13 1.91
C THR A 4 6.68 -5.98 0.40
N GLY A 5 7.37 -6.76 -0.43
CA GLY A 5 7.13 -6.83 -1.88
C GLY A 5 5.74 -7.38 -2.26
N VAL A 6 5.21 -8.36 -1.52
CA VAL A 6 3.88 -8.96 -1.79
C VAL A 6 2.76 -7.92 -1.63
N THR A 7 2.89 -7.01 -0.65
CA THR A 7 1.90 -5.95 -0.46
C THR A 7 1.94 -4.94 -1.61
N VAL A 8 3.12 -4.59 -2.12
CA VAL A 8 3.26 -3.68 -3.27
C VAL A 8 2.72 -4.34 -4.54
N ASP A 9 3.05 -5.61 -4.79
CA ASP A 9 2.55 -6.35 -5.96
C ASP A 9 1.03 -6.52 -5.94
N LEU A 10 0.44 -6.73 -4.76
CA LEU A 10 -1.01 -6.74 -4.57
C LEU A 10 -1.63 -5.38 -4.91
N LEU A 11 -1.05 -4.27 -4.41
CA LEU A 11 -1.54 -2.93 -4.72
C LEU A 11 -1.48 -2.66 -6.22
N ARG A 12 -0.33 -2.94 -6.86
CA ARG A 12 -0.18 -2.83 -8.32
C ARG A 12 -1.25 -3.61 -9.09
N SER A 13 -1.61 -4.81 -8.61
CA SER A 13 -2.65 -5.64 -9.22
C SER A 13 -4.07 -5.07 -9.02
N LEU A 14 -4.34 -4.44 -7.88
CA LEU A 14 -5.69 -3.95 -7.52
C LEU A 14 -6.00 -2.57 -8.08
N ILE A 15 -5.03 -1.66 -8.07
CA ILE A 15 -5.23 -0.24 -8.38
C ILE A 15 -4.41 0.24 -9.59
N GLY A 16 -3.57 -0.62 -10.16
CA GLY A 16 -2.68 -0.30 -11.27
C GLY A 16 -1.36 0.34 -10.82
N ASP A 17 -0.33 0.21 -11.67
CA ASP A 17 1.03 0.68 -11.36
C ASP A 17 1.09 2.19 -11.11
N ASP A 18 0.37 2.98 -11.91
CA ASP A 18 0.39 4.45 -11.82
C ASP A 18 -0.27 4.98 -10.54
N ALA A 19 -1.10 4.17 -9.88
CA ALA A 19 -1.79 4.55 -8.65
C ALA A 19 -1.00 4.20 -7.38
N VAL A 20 0.12 3.47 -7.50
CA VAL A 20 0.99 3.12 -6.38
C VAL A 20 2.06 4.20 -6.19
N PRO A 21 2.15 4.86 -5.03
CA PRO A 21 3.22 5.82 -4.71
C PRO A 21 4.61 5.24 -4.97
N VAL A 22 5.48 6.04 -5.58
CA VAL A 22 6.85 5.62 -5.95
C VAL A 22 7.67 5.22 -4.71
N GLU A 23 7.40 5.84 -3.57
CA GLU A 23 8.05 5.54 -2.30
C GLU A 23 7.78 4.11 -1.86
N LEU A 24 6.55 3.60 -2.08
CA LEU A 24 6.19 2.22 -1.79
C LEU A 24 6.83 1.25 -2.77
N MET A 25 7.00 1.64 -4.03
CA MET A 25 7.72 0.81 -5.01
C MET A 25 9.22 0.70 -4.70
N GLN A 26 9.82 1.75 -4.14
CA GLN A 26 11.26 1.78 -3.85
C GLN A 26 11.60 1.21 -2.47
N HIS A 27 10.79 1.49 -1.45
CA HIS A 27 11.11 1.18 -0.05
C HIS A 27 10.15 0.16 0.58
N GLY A 28 9.05 -0.15 -0.12
CA GLY A 28 7.99 -0.99 0.42
C GLY A 28 7.08 -0.25 1.39
N ALA A 29 6.00 -0.92 1.81
CA ALA A 29 5.12 -0.41 2.85
C ALA A 29 5.80 -0.44 4.23
N PRO A 30 5.60 0.60 5.07
CA PRO A 30 6.00 0.57 6.47
C PRO A 30 5.40 -0.63 7.21
N SER A 31 6.05 -1.07 8.28
CA SER A 31 5.50 -2.14 9.12
C SER A 31 4.15 -1.71 9.70
N CYS A 32 3.19 -2.64 9.67
CA CYS A 32 1.82 -2.42 10.13
C CYS A 32 1.05 -1.33 9.38
N ALA A 33 1.56 -0.79 8.26
CA ALA A 33 0.82 0.20 7.48
C ALA A 33 -0.49 -0.37 6.94
N ILE A 34 -1.54 0.45 6.98
CA ILE A 34 -2.89 0.12 6.51
C ILE A 34 -3.12 0.79 5.16
N THR A 35 -3.70 0.05 4.21
CA THR A 35 -4.22 0.62 2.96
C THR A 35 -5.71 0.36 2.90
N THR A 36 -6.48 1.41 2.66
CA THR A 36 -7.94 1.41 2.63
C THR A 36 -8.40 1.56 1.19
N LEU A 37 -9.18 0.59 0.73
CA LEU A 37 -9.80 0.56 -0.58
C LEU A 37 -11.31 0.60 -0.42
N GLU A 38 -11.99 1.46 -1.18
CA GLU A 38 -13.45 1.53 -1.30
C GLU A 38 -13.80 1.40 -2.77
N ASP A 39 -14.56 0.37 -3.15
CA ASP A 39 -14.89 0.06 -4.54
C ASP A 39 -13.68 0.07 -5.50
N LEU A 40 -12.57 -0.55 -5.06
CA LEU A 40 -11.27 -0.58 -5.77
C LEU A 40 -10.63 0.79 -5.98
N SER A 41 -11.13 1.84 -5.34
CA SER A 41 -10.51 3.16 -5.28
C SER A 41 -9.71 3.31 -4.00
N VAL A 42 -8.52 3.89 -4.09
CA VAL A 42 -7.68 4.16 -2.92
C VAL A 42 -8.27 5.32 -2.13
N VAL A 43 -8.60 5.06 -0.87
CA VAL A 43 -9.05 6.08 0.09
C VAL A 43 -7.88 6.55 0.96
N ASP A 44 -7.04 5.61 1.38
CA ASP A 44 -5.86 5.87 2.22
C ASP A 44 -4.79 4.82 1.91
N ILE A 45 -3.52 5.21 1.85
CA ILE A 45 -2.44 4.33 1.41
C ILE A 45 -1.25 4.37 2.37
N ALA A 46 -0.81 3.19 2.78
CA ALA A 46 0.31 3.00 3.70
C ALA A 46 0.24 3.83 5.00
N SER A 47 -0.96 3.98 5.55
CA SER A 47 -1.24 4.75 6.76
C SER A 47 -0.73 4.07 8.03
N VAL A 48 0.00 4.83 8.84
CA VAL A 48 0.54 4.41 10.14
C VAL A 48 -0.08 5.18 11.31
N ALA A 49 -1.15 5.95 11.07
CA ALA A 49 -1.77 6.83 12.06
C ALA A 49 -2.29 6.10 13.32
N HIS A 50 -2.50 4.78 13.25
CA HIS A 50 -2.92 3.95 14.39
C HIS A 50 -1.77 3.50 15.30
N LEU A 51 -0.51 3.81 14.94
CA LEU A 51 0.69 3.46 15.70
C LEU A 51 1.20 4.60 16.59
N GLU A 52 0.51 5.75 16.59
CA GLU A 52 0.80 6.90 17.46
C GLU A 52 0.08 6.82 18.82
#